data_AF-A0A954CQ62-F1
#
_entry.id   AF-A0A954CQ62-F1
#
_cell.length_a   1.000
_cell.length_b   1.000
_cell.length_c   1.000
_cell.angle_alpha   90.00
_cell.angle_beta   90.00
_cell.angle_gamma   90.00
#
_symmetry.space_group_name_H-M   'P 1'
#
loop_
_entity.id
_entity.type
_entity.pdbx_description
1 polymer ?
#
loop_
_entity_poly.entity_id
_entity_poly.type
_entity_poly.pdbx_seq_one_letter_code
_entity_poly.pdbx_strand_id
1 'polypeptide(L)'
;MPSSSTSSSEAGSMDAMSRVPAVAQAKTLIVVAIVTLVTLAAWEWHLRAENLGEQPASPVDVAVDRVRAPAPEGSRRIVVLGSSRAQFGISPTIVQNELGKNWEVRNAALSYGNGFAQLHASLDWFEAGDVIVVECLPFTCFTGYRTELELAFER
;
A
#
# COMPACT_ATOMS: atom_id res chain seq x y z
N MET A 1 -28.68 48.09 72.19
CA MET A 1 -27.30 47.60 72.06
C MET A 1 -27.05 46.56 73.16
N PRO A 2 -26.41 45.41 72.91
CA PRO A 2 -26.43 44.52 71.74
C PRO A 2 -27.27 43.25 72.04
N SER A 3 -27.85 42.63 71.00
CA SER A 3 -28.34 41.25 71.09
C SER A 3 -27.51 40.42 70.12
N SER A 4 -26.84 39.43 70.71
CA SER A 4 -25.87 38.52 70.10
C SER A 4 -26.54 37.56 69.12
N SER A 5 -25.79 37.23 68.07
CA SER A 5 -26.12 36.36 66.94
C SER A 5 -26.03 34.87 67.28
N THR A 6 -26.94 34.03 66.75
CA THR A 6 -26.73 32.64 66.27
C THR A 6 -28.07 32.13 65.67
N SER A 7 -28.26 32.06 64.34
CA SER A 7 -27.90 31.00 63.37
C SER A 7 -28.60 29.64 63.56
N SER A 8 -29.48 29.28 62.60
CA SER A 8 -29.76 27.90 62.11
C SER A 8 -30.87 27.98 61.04
N SER A 9 -30.57 27.98 59.74
CA SER A 9 -30.47 26.78 58.90
C SER A 9 -31.79 26.01 58.75
N GLU A 10 -32.58 26.33 57.72
CA GLU A 10 -33.36 25.32 57.00
C GLU A 10 -33.10 25.44 55.51
N ALA A 11 -32.38 24.43 55.02
CA ALA A 11 -32.22 24.12 53.61
C ALA A 11 -33.48 23.39 53.15
N GLY A 12 -34.06 23.83 52.05
CA GLY A 12 -35.32 23.27 51.55
C GLY A 12 -35.44 23.34 50.04
N SER A 13 -34.59 22.56 49.36
CA SER A 13 -34.97 21.81 48.16
C SER A 13 -35.61 22.59 47.00
N MET A 14 -34.79 23.09 46.07
CA MET A 14 -35.09 23.03 44.63
C MET A 14 -33.78 23.15 43.83
N ASP A 15 -32.96 22.09 43.85
CA ASP A 15 -31.91 21.91 42.85
C ASP A 15 -31.64 20.41 42.64
N ALA A 16 -32.73 19.68 42.39
CA ALA A 16 -32.69 18.30 41.94
C ALA A 16 -32.70 18.24 40.41
N MET A 17 -31.84 19.01 39.74
CA MET A 17 -31.42 18.63 38.41
C MET A 17 -30.28 17.64 38.59
N SER A 18 -30.63 16.36 38.45
CA SER A 18 -29.77 15.18 38.41
C SER A 18 -28.51 15.42 37.58
N ARG A 19 -27.48 16.01 38.20
CA ARG A 19 -26.14 16.08 37.66
C ARG A 19 -25.53 14.72 37.93
N VAL A 20 -25.65 13.81 36.96
CA VAL A 20 -24.82 12.61 36.89
C VAL A 20 -23.38 13.09 37.12
N PRO A 21 -22.68 12.59 38.16
CA PRO A 21 -21.36 13.10 38.49
C PRO A 21 -20.48 12.99 37.26
N ALA A 22 -19.79 14.08 36.88
CA ALA A 22 -18.99 14.15 35.65
C ALA A 22 -17.99 12.98 35.51
N VAL A 23 -17.57 12.41 36.64
CA VAL A 23 -16.74 11.21 36.74
C VAL A 23 -17.45 9.95 36.20
N ALA A 24 -18.75 9.80 36.45
CA ALA A 24 -19.54 8.71 35.89
C ALA A 24 -19.77 8.91 34.38
N GLN A 25 -19.99 10.14 33.91
CA GLN A 25 -20.09 10.45 32.48
C GLN A 25 -18.78 10.19 31.73
N ALA A 26 -17.63 10.58 32.31
CA ALA A 26 -16.31 10.32 31.73
C ALA A 26 -15.99 8.82 31.63
N LYS A 27 -16.33 8.04 32.67
CA LYS A 27 -16.17 6.58 32.64
C LYS A 27 -17.02 5.94 31.54
N THR A 28 -18.27 6.37 31.39
CA THR A 28 -19.15 5.86 30.33
C THR A 28 -18.61 6.21 28.94
N LEU A 29 -18.11 7.44 28.73
CA LEU A 29 -17.51 7.84 27.45
C LEU A 29 -16.27 7.02 27.09
N ILE A 30 -15.41 6.71 28.08
CA ILE A 30 -14.24 5.86 27.86
C ILE A 30 -14.67 4.44 27.46
N VAL A 31 -15.66 3.86 28.15
CA VAL A 31 -16.18 2.53 27.81
C VAL A 31 -16.76 2.53 26.39
N VAL A 32 -17.54 3.55 26.02
CA VAL A 32 -18.11 3.67 24.66
C VAL A 32 -17.00 3.82 23.61
N ALA A 33 -15.95 4.61 23.89
CA ALA A 33 -14.81 4.76 22.98
C ALA A 33 -14.06 3.44 22.78
N ILE A 34 -13.78 2.71 23.87
CA ILE A 34 -13.11 1.40 23.80
C ILE A 34 -13.98 0.40 23.02
N VAL A 35 -15.27 0.31 23.33
CA VAL A 35 -16.19 -0.58 22.62
C VAL A 35 -16.20 -0.23 21.13
N THR A 36 -16.34 1.06 20.78
CA THR A 36 -16.32 1.50 19.38
C THR A 36 -15.03 1.11 18.66
N LEU A 37 -13.86 1.30 19.29
CA LEU A 37 -12.57 0.92 18.71
C LEU A 37 -12.47 -0.60 18.52
N VAL A 38 -12.91 -1.39 19.49
CA VAL A 38 -12.89 -2.86 19.39
C VAL A 38 -13.83 -3.34 18.28
N THR A 39 -15.03 -2.77 18.17
CA THR A 39 -15.98 -3.16 17.11
C THR A 39 -15.46 -2.77 15.73
N LEU A 40 -14.85 -1.59 15.57
CA LEU A 40 -14.23 -1.17 14.32
C LEU A 40 -13.03 -2.06 13.95
N ALA A 41 -12.16 -2.38 14.91
CA ALA A 41 -11.04 -3.29 14.69
C ALA A 41 -11.51 -4.71 14.34
N ALA A 42 -12.57 -5.21 15.00
CA ALA A 42 -13.16 -6.51 14.70
C ALA A 42 -13.83 -6.52 13.31
N TRP A 43 -14.47 -5.42 12.92
CA TRP A 43 -15.07 -5.26 11.60
C TRP A 43 -14.01 -5.19 10.50
N GLU A 44 -12.95 -4.41 10.69
CA GLU A 44 -11.79 -4.41 9.77
C GLU A 44 -11.15 -5.79 9.67
N TRP A 45 -11.00 -6.49 10.79
CA TRP A 45 -10.49 -7.85 10.80
C TRP A 45 -11.39 -8.80 10.03
N HIS A 46 -12.71 -8.70 10.20
CA HIS A 46 -13.69 -9.50 9.46
C HIS A 46 -13.64 -9.24 7.95
N LEU A 47 -13.58 -7.97 7.54
CA LEU A 47 -13.41 -7.60 6.13
C LEU A 47 -12.08 -8.09 5.54
N ARG A 48 -10.99 -8.03 6.31
CA ARG A 48 -9.70 -8.60 5.91
C ARG A 48 -9.77 -10.13 5.85
N ALA A 49 -10.52 -10.76 6.76
CA ALA A 49 -10.69 -12.20 6.84
C ALA A 49 -11.50 -12.77 5.67
N GLU A 50 -12.53 -12.07 5.20
CA GLU A 50 -13.26 -12.42 3.98
C GLU A 50 -12.39 -12.25 2.72
N ASN A 51 -11.42 -11.32 2.75
CA ASN A 51 -10.41 -11.16 1.70
C ASN A 51 -9.18 -12.08 1.84
N LEU A 52 -9.12 -13.00 2.82
CA LEU A 52 -7.99 -13.94 2.98
C LEU A 52 -7.89 -14.99 1.86
N GLY A 53 -8.89 -15.07 0.96
CA GLY A 53 -8.80 -15.87 -0.26
C GLY A 53 -7.88 -15.27 -1.32
N GLU A 54 -7.66 -13.95 -1.28
CA GLU A 54 -6.69 -13.25 -2.12
C GLU A 54 -5.50 -12.88 -1.24
N GLN A 55 -4.55 -13.80 -1.14
CA GLN A 55 -3.22 -13.48 -0.64
C GLN A 55 -2.74 -12.23 -1.40
N PRO A 56 -2.31 -11.15 -0.73
CA PRO A 56 -1.89 -9.94 -1.44
C PRO A 56 -0.79 -10.36 -2.40
N ALA A 57 -1.08 -10.25 -3.71
CA ALA A 57 -0.16 -10.65 -4.75
C ALA A 57 1.20 -10.04 -4.43
N SER A 58 2.24 -10.88 -4.37
CA SER A 58 3.55 -10.36 -4.03
C SER A 58 3.92 -9.28 -5.06
N PRO A 59 4.76 -8.29 -4.71
CA PRO A 59 5.23 -7.33 -5.70
C PRO A 59 5.83 -8.02 -6.94
N VAL A 60 6.38 -9.21 -6.79
CA VAL A 60 6.87 -10.00 -7.91
C VAL A 60 5.71 -10.48 -8.80
N ASP A 61 4.65 -11.05 -8.23
CA ASP A 61 3.48 -11.51 -8.98
C ASP A 61 2.79 -10.37 -9.74
N VAL A 62 2.66 -9.20 -9.11
CA VAL A 62 2.09 -8.01 -9.76
C VAL A 62 2.97 -7.55 -10.94
N ALA A 63 4.29 -7.67 -10.83
CA ALA A 63 5.19 -7.35 -11.93
C ALA A 63 5.04 -8.37 -13.07
N VAL A 64 5.01 -9.68 -12.74
CA VAL A 64 4.81 -10.76 -13.71
C VAL A 64 3.51 -10.57 -14.49
N ASP A 65 2.41 -10.24 -13.82
CA ASP A 65 1.12 -10.01 -14.47
C ASP A 65 1.17 -8.85 -15.49
N ARG A 66 1.97 -7.82 -15.23
CA ARG A 66 2.18 -6.71 -16.17
C ARG A 66 3.06 -7.09 -17.36
N VAL A 67 3.95 -8.07 -17.20
CA VAL A 67 4.77 -8.61 -18.30
C VAL A 67 3.99 -9.63 -19.12
N ARG A 68 3.14 -10.43 -18.47
CA ARG A 68 2.45 -11.60 -19.03
C ARG A 68 1.57 -11.30 -20.24
N ALA A 69 1.03 -10.09 -20.37
CA ALA A 69 0.18 -9.76 -21.51
C ALA A 69 0.96 -9.89 -22.85
N PRO A 70 0.38 -10.43 -23.93
CA PRO A 70 1.04 -10.39 -25.24
C PRO A 70 1.11 -8.95 -25.76
N ALA A 71 2.14 -8.61 -26.54
CA ALA A 71 2.20 -7.31 -27.20
C ALA A 71 1.14 -7.22 -28.31
N PRO A 72 0.63 -6.00 -28.65
CA PRO A 72 -0.20 -5.82 -29.82
C PRO A 72 0.47 -6.37 -31.08
N GLU A 73 -0.32 -6.99 -31.96
CA GLU A 73 0.19 -7.62 -33.17
C GLU A 73 1.00 -6.62 -34.02
N GLY A 74 2.24 -6.97 -34.36
CA GLY A 74 3.15 -6.12 -35.12
C GLY A 74 3.95 -5.09 -34.30
N SER A 75 3.73 -5.01 -32.98
CA SER A 75 4.51 -4.15 -32.08
C SER A 75 5.65 -4.90 -31.40
N ARG A 76 6.80 -4.23 -31.25
CA ARG A 76 7.90 -4.65 -30.37
C ARG A 76 7.64 -4.15 -28.96
N ARG A 77 8.14 -4.86 -27.95
CA ARG A 77 7.86 -4.55 -26.55
C ARG A 77 9.11 -4.05 -25.82
N ILE A 78 8.95 -2.98 -25.04
CA ILE A 78 9.90 -2.54 -24.03
C ILE A 78 9.27 -2.76 -22.66
N VAL A 79 9.96 -3.48 -21.79
CA VAL A 79 9.50 -3.71 -20.41
C VAL A 79 10.47 -3.04 -19.44
N VAL A 80 9.92 -2.17 -18.60
CA VAL A 80 10.65 -1.47 -17.54
C VAL A 80 10.37 -2.15 -16.21
N LEU A 81 11.43 -2.62 -15.56
CA LEU A 81 11.41 -3.27 -14.25
C LEU A 81 12.18 -2.42 -13.25
N GLY A 82 11.81 -2.47 -11.97
CA GLY A 82 12.49 -1.71 -10.94
C GLY A 82 11.61 -1.24 -9.78
N SER A 83 12.15 -0.24 -9.08
CA SER A 83 11.56 0.36 -7.89
C SER A 83 10.62 1.53 -8.22
N SER A 84 10.19 2.26 -7.19
CA SER A 84 9.40 3.50 -7.33
C SER A 84 10.09 4.53 -8.25
N ARG A 85 11.43 4.53 -8.31
CA ARG A 85 12.17 5.42 -9.22
C ARG A 85 11.86 5.15 -10.69
N ALA A 86 11.84 3.88 -11.09
CA ALA A 86 11.46 3.50 -12.45
C ALA A 86 9.95 3.64 -12.67
N GLN A 87 9.15 3.33 -11.64
CA GLN A 87 7.69 3.45 -11.71
C GLN A 87 7.24 4.88 -12.03
N PHE A 88 7.83 5.87 -11.37
CA PHE A 88 7.45 7.28 -11.52
C PHE A 88 8.38 8.09 -12.45
N GLY A 89 9.59 7.59 -12.70
CA GLY A 89 10.58 8.29 -13.54
C GLY A 89 10.43 8.03 -15.04
N ILE A 90 9.74 6.95 -15.44
CA ILE A 90 9.52 6.61 -16.85
C ILE A 90 8.03 6.63 -17.14
N SER A 91 7.62 7.55 -18.03
CA SER A 91 6.25 7.62 -18.55
C SER A 91 6.15 6.77 -19.82
N PRO A 92 5.42 5.64 -19.82
CA PRO A 92 5.27 4.78 -21.00
C PRO A 92 4.71 5.53 -22.20
N THR A 93 3.75 6.43 -21.97
CA THR A 93 3.11 7.21 -23.04
C THR A 93 4.10 8.11 -23.77
N ILE A 94 5.01 8.76 -23.03
CA ILE A 94 6.02 9.63 -23.65
C ILE A 94 6.99 8.77 -24.48
N VAL A 95 7.49 7.67 -23.91
CA VAL A 95 8.43 6.80 -24.62
C VAL A 95 7.80 6.17 -25.86
N GLN A 96 6.53 5.72 -25.78
CA GLN A 96 5.79 5.21 -26.94
C GLN A 96 5.60 6.27 -28.03
N ASN A 97 5.31 7.52 -27.65
CA ASN A 97 5.15 8.61 -28.61
C ASN A 97 6.46 8.92 -29.37
N GLU A 98 7.60 8.86 -28.68
CA GLU A 98 8.93 9.09 -29.28
C GLU A 98 9.36 7.92 -30.18
N LEU A 99 9.07 6.68 -29.79
CA LEU A 99 9.45 5.48 -30.54
C LEU A 99 8.48 5.14 -31.68
N GLY A 100 7.26 5.70 -31.64
CA GLY A 100 6.21 5.46 -32.61
C GLY A 100 5.38 4.21 -32.31
N LYS A 101 4.33 4.01 -33.13
CA LYS A 101 3.27 3.00 -32.92
C LYS A 101 3.72 1.54 -32.98
N ASN A 102 4.94 1.28 -33.45
CA ASN A 102 5.50 -0.05 -33.55
C ASN A 102 6.10 -0.52 -32.21
N TRP A 103 6.02 0.29 -31.16
CA TRP A 103 6.54 -0.03 -29.84
C TRP A 103 5.45 0.05 -28.78
N GLU A 104 5.37 -1.00 -27.98
CA GLU A 104 4.64 -1.03 -26.73
C GLU A 104 5.63 -0.87 -25.58
N VAL A 105 5.43 0.14 -24.74
CA VAL A 105 6.22 0.33 -23.52
C VAL A 105 5.37 -0.05 -22.31
N ARG A 106 5.89 -0.94 -21.47
CA ARG A 106 5.25 -1.40 -20.25
C ARG A 106 6.07 -1.04 -19.03
N ASN A 107 5.43 -0.39 -18.08
CA ASN A 107 6.05 -0.12 -16.78
C ASN A 107 5.59 -1.15 -15.75
N ALA A 108 6.40 -2.20 -15.60
CA ALA A 108 6.23 -3.24 -14.59
C ALA A 108 7.00 -2.93 -13.30
N ALA A 109 7.61 -1.75 -13.17
CA ALA A 109 8.21 -1.30 -11.93
C ALA A 109 7.16 -1.04 -10.84
N LEU A 110 7.57 -1.23 -9.59
CA LEU A 110 6.69 -1.13 -8.42
C LEU A 110 7.34 -0.34 -7.31
N SER A 111 6.53 0.32 -6.50
CA SER A 111 6.96 0.85 -5.21
C SER A 111 7.58 -0.27 -4.38
N TYR A 112 8.85 -0.11 -4.01
CA TYR A 112 9.67 -1.12 -3.33
C TYR A 112 10.06 -2.36 -4.17
N GLY A 113 9.83 -2.31 -5.48
CA GLY A 113 10.22 -3.36 -6.42
C GLY A 113 11.74 -3.51 -6.52
N ASN A 114 12.17 -4.75 -6.76
CA ASN A 114 13.54 -5.10 -7.11
C ASN A 114 13.55 -5.56 -8.57
N GLY A 115 14.18 -4.78 -9.45
CA GLY A 115 14.17 -5.04 -10.89
C GLY A 115 14.71 -6.42 -11.27
N PHE A 116 15.74 -6.93 -10.56
CA PHE A 116 16.26 -8.28 -10.81
C PHE A 116 15.31 -9.38 -10.36
N ALA A 117 14.71 -9.25 -9.17
CA ALA A 117 13.73 -10.24 -8.72
C ALA A 117 12.52 -10.30 -9.67
N GLN A 118 12.08 -9.15 -10.17
CA GLN A 118 11.01 -9.07 -11.17
C GLN A 118 11.44 -9.68 -12.51
N LEU A 119 12.68 -9.43 -12.95
CA LEU A 119 13.25 -10.02 -14.16
C LEU A 119 13.23 -11.55 -14.06
N HIS A 120 13.81 -12.11 -12.99
CA HIS A 120 13.88 -13.56 -12.79
C HIS A 120 12.51 -14.22 -12.81
N ALA A 121 11.52 -13.61 -12.17
CA ALA A 121 10.16 -14.14 -12.16
C ALA A 121 9.43 -14.01 -13.50
N SER A 122 9.92 -13.15 -14.41
CA SER A 122 9.28 -12.84 -15.68
C SER A 122 9.99 -13.43 -16.90
N LEU A 123 11.09 -14.18 -16.71
CA LEU A 123 11.95 -14.66 -17.81
C LEU A 123 11.17 -15.43 -18.88
N ASP A 124 10.25 -16.30 -18.47
CA ASP A 124 9.46 -17.14 -19.38
C ASP A 124 8.44 -16.36 -20.24
N TRP A 125 8.22 -15.07 -19.93
CA TRP A 125 7.25 -14.22 -20.61
C TRP A 125 7.87 -13.29 -21.63
N PHE A 126 9.20 -13.25 -21.74
CA PHE A 126 9.90 -12.44 -22.74
C PHE A 126 10.07 -13.20 -24.05
N GLU A 127 9.93 -12.48 -25.15
CA GLU A 127 10.08 -13.00 -26.51
C GLU A 127 11.34 -12.45 -27.18
N ALA A 128 11.81 -13.15 -28.21
CA ALA A 128 12.94 -12.68 -29.00
C ALA A 128 12.62 -11.33 -29.67
N GLY A 129 13.42 -10.32 -29.36
CA GLY A 129 13.21 -8.94 -29.86
C GLY A 129 12.62 -7.97 -28.84
N ASP A 130 12.24 -8.46 -27.66
CA ASP A 130 11.91 -7.60 -26.52
C ASP A 130 13.13 -6.86 -25.99
N VAL A 131 12.90 -5.64 -25.51
CA VAL A 131 13.91 -4.83 -24.85
C VAL A 131 13.54 -4.70 -23.38
N ILE A 132 14.44 -5.12 -22.50
CA ILE A 132 14.20 -5.12 -21.06
C ILE A 132 15.10 -4.08 -20.40
N VAL A 133 14.47 -3.16 -19.70
CA VAL A 133 15.15 -2.10 -18.94
C VAL A 133 15.01 -2.42 -17.46
N VAL A 134 16.12 -2.81 -16.83
CA VAL A 134 16.15 -3.14 -15.40
C VAL A 134 16.74 -1.97 -14.63
N GLU A 135 15.91 -1.24 -13.89
CA GLU A 135 16.39 -0.27 -12.90
C GLU A 135 16.91 -0.99 -11.68
N CYS A 136 18.08 -0.54 -11.27
CA CYS A 136 18.90 -1.27 -10.35
C CYS A 136 19.52 -0.28 -9.36
N LEU A 137 19.20 -0.44 -8.07
CA LEU A 137 19.78 0.37 -7.01
C LEU A 137 21.26 0.01 -6.84
N PRO A 138 22.14 0.99 -6.56
CA PRO A 138 23.59 0.78 -6.58
C PRO A 138 24.11 -0.35 -5.65
N PHE A 139 23.33 -0.73 -4.63
CA PHE A 139 23.70 -1.81 -3.71
C PHE A 139 23.31 -3.22 -4.16
N THR A 140 22.36 -3.38 -5.10
CA THR A 140 21.87 -4.71 -5.53
C THR A 140 22.43 -5.18 -6.87
N CYS A 141 23.09 -4.30 -7.64
CA CYS A 141 23.59 -4.63 -8.98
C CYS A 141 24.95 -5.33 -9.01
N PHE A 142 25.75 -5.21 -7.96
CA PHE A 142 27.19 -5.51 -8.05
C PHE A 142 27.60 -6.93 -7.69
N THR A 143 26.73 -7.75 -7.08
CA THR A 143 27.19 -8.97 -6.40
C THR A 143 26.68 -10.31 -6.95
N GLY A 144 25.76 -10.37 -7.93
CA GLY A 144 25.22 -11.68 -8.35
C GLY A 144 24.77 -11.84 -9.81
N TYR A 145 24.21 -10.80 -10.44
CA TYR A 145 23.34 -11.04 -11.60
C TYR A 145 23.97 -10.87 -12.99
N ARG A 146 25.24 -10.43 -13.08
CA ARG A 146 25.91 -10.26 -14.38
C ARG A 146 26.12 -11.60 -15.10
N THR A 147 26.35 -12.68 -14.36
CA THR A 147 26.67 -14.00 -14.94
C THR A 147 25.42 -14.77 -15.37
N GLU A 148 24.28 -14.56 -14.71
CA GLU A 148 23.04 -15.32 -14.98
C GLU A 148 22.26 -14.76 -16.19
N LEU A 149 22.36 -13.47 -16.44
CA LEU A 149 21.70 -12.80 -17.56
C LEU A 149 22.25 -13.21 -18.93
N GLU A 150 23.56 -13.41 -19.06
CA GLU A 150 24.16 -13.88 -20.33
C GLU A 150 23.70 -15.30 -20.67
N LEU A 151 23.53 -16.17 -19.67
CA LEU A 151 23.07 -17.55 -19.86
C LEU A 151 21.58 -17.68 -20.23
N ALA A 152 20.74 -16.71 -19.85
CA ALA A 152 19.31 -16.75 -20.13
C ALA A 152 18.96 -16.32 -21.58
N PHE A 153 19.79 -15.48 -22.20
CA PHE A 153 19.57 -14.96 -23.56
C PHE A 153 20.29 -15.77 -24.66
N GLU A 154 21.07 -16.79 -24.31
CA GLU A 154 21.75 -17.69 -25.27
C GLU A 154 20.99 -19.00 -25.56
N ARG A 155 19.76 -19.16 -25.05
CA ARG A 155 18.88 -20.31 -25.36
C ARG A 155 17.81 -19.93 -26.37
#